data_AF-A0A9W5TX77-F1
#
_entry.id   AF-A0A9W5TX77-F1
#
_cell.length_a   1.000
_cell.length_b   1.000
_cell.length_c   1.000
_cell.angle_alpha   90.00
_cell.angle_beta   90.00
_cell.angle_gamma   90.00
#
_symmetry.space_group_name_H-M   'P 1'
#
loop_
_entity.id
_entity.type
_entity.pdbx_description
1 polymer ?
#
loop_
_entity_poly.entity_id
_entity_poly.type
_entity_poly.pdbx_seq_one_letter_code
_entity_poly.pdbx_strand_id
1 'polypeptide(L)'
;MSIIKNKNLFYLVVSILISFILFLLFTTNYSFVNYLNILFYQFLIYLSFCLSLFIIKNRFFDGITYGLRRFRRLITRSDDSFIPTNESTVPSEKVSQLFYQLVMFQTIALFITVVILHLIYFL
;
A
#
# COMPACT_ATOMS: atom_id res chain seq x y z
N MET A 1 -20.30 10.02 5.79
CA MET A 1 -19.03 10.26 5.07
C MET A 1 -18.13 11.34 5.71
N SER A 2 -18.49 11.97 6.84
CA SER A 2 -17.62 12.98 7.52
C SER A 2 -16.71 12.39 8.62
N ILE A 3 -17.15 11.34 9.33
CA ILE A 3 -16.40 10.77 10.47
C ILE A 3 -15.09 10.11 10.02
N ILE A 4 -15.05 9.51 8.83
CA ILE A 4 -13.85 8.88 8.26
C ILE A 4 -12.79 9.95 7.94
N LYS A 5 -13.20 11.17 7.55
CA LYS A 5 -12.29 12.24 7.18
C LYS A 5 -11.39 12.68 8.36
N ASN A 6 -11.97 12.74 9.56
CA ASN A 6 -11.24 13.14 10.77
C ASN A 6 -10.22 12.07 11.21
N LYS A 7 -10.60 10.78 11.10
CA LYS A 7 -9.68 9.67 11.41
C LYS A 7 -8.50 9.65 10.44
N ASN A 8 -8.74 9.87 9.16
CA ASN A 8 -7.68 9.85 8.14
C ASN A 8 -6.68 11.00 8.33
N LEU A 9 -7.17 12.20 8.67
CA LEU A 9 -6.31 13.34 9.04
C LEU A 9 -5.49 13.04 10.29
N PHE A 10 -6.08 12.40 11.31
CA PHE A 10 -5.35 12.00 12.51
C PHE A 10 -4.19 11.05 12.17
N TYR A 11 -4.42 10.02 11.35
CA TYR A 11 -3.36 9.10 10.90
C TYR A 11 -2.24 9.79 10.09
N LEU A 12 -2.58 10.84 9.34
CA LEU A 12 -1.62 11.64 8.60
C LEU A 12 -0.72 12.42 9.56
N VAL A 13 -1.31 13.11 10.54
CA VAL A 13 -0.56 13.83 11.58
C VAL A 13 0.34 12.87 12.35
N VAL A 14 -0.15 11.70 12.72
CA VAL A 14 0.66 10.65 13.35
C VAL A 14 1.82 10.23 12.44
N SER A 15 1.58 10.05 11.13
CA SER A 15 2.65 9.70 10.18
C SER A 15 3.72 10.78 10.06
N ILE A 16 3.34 12.06 10.06
CA ILE A 16 4.29 13.19 10.08
C ILE A 16 5.06 13.22 11.40
N LEU A 17 4.40 13.02 12.53
CA LEU A 17 5.07 12.96 13.84
C LEU A 17 6.08 11.81 13.91
N ILE A 18 5.72 10.63 13.39
CA ILE A 18 6.65 9.50 13.28
C ILE A 18 7.84 9.88 12.41
N SER A 19 7.63 10.53 11.26
CA SER A 19 8.72 11.00 10.40
C SER A 19 9.67 11.97 11.10
N PHE A 20 9.11 12.85 11.94
CA PHE A 20 9.86 13.83 12.70
C PHE A 20 10.68 13.16 13.83
N ILE A 21 10.10 12.17 14.51
CA ILE A 21 10.82 11.36 15.51
C ILE A 21 11.95 10.57 14.84
N LEU A 22 11.69 9.95 13.68
CA LEU A 22 12.73 9.25 12.91
C LEU A 22 13.85 10.20 12.49
N PHE A 23 13.52 11.43 12.08
CA PHE A 23 14.50 12.47 11.79
C PHE A 23 15.36 12.80 13.00
N LEU A 24 14.77 12.97 14.18
CA LEU A 24 15.53 13.23 15.41
C LEU A 24 16.46 12.08 15.81
N LEU A 25 16.06 10.83 15.54
CA LEU A 25 16.83 9.65 15.95
C LEU A 25 17.95 9.27 14.97
N PHE A 26 17.71 9.42 13.66
CA PHE A 26 18.60 8.89 12.62
C PHE A 26 19.49 9.94 11.96
N THR A 27 19.27 11.23 12.22
CA THR A 27 20.09 12.30 11.63
C THR A 27 21.11 12.83 12.64
N THR A 28 22.38 12.80 12.26
CA THR A 28 23.47 13.41 13.03
C THR A 28 23.58 14.91 12.76
N ASN A 29 23.23 15.34 11.56
CA ASN A 29 23.15 16.74 11.15
C ASN A 29 21.69 17.11 10.88
N TYR A 30 21.13 17.98 11.72
CA TYR A 30 19.77 18.48 11.58
C TYR A 30 19.68 19.51 10.45
N SER A 31 19.60 19.02 9.21
CA SER A 31 19.35 19.84 8.03
C SER A 31 17.94 19.61 7.51
N PHE A 32 17.34 20.64 6.90
CA PHE A 32 16.03 20.52 6.28
C PHE A 32 16.01 19.46 5.16
N VAL A 33 17.12 19.33 4.42
CA VAL A 33 17.29 18.31 3.38
C VAL A 33 17.20 16.90 3.95
N ASN A 34 17.79 16.66 5.13
CA ASN A 34 17.70 15.34 5.78
C ASN A 34 16.27 15.01 6.22
N TYR A 35 15.49 16.01 6.62
CA TYR A 35 14.07 15.82 6.92
C TYR A 35 13.26 15.48 5.66
N LEU A 36 13.51 16.19 4.55
CA LEU A 36 12.90 15.87 3.25
C LEU A 36 13.21 14.44 2.81
N ASN A 37 14.46 14.00 2.97
CA ASN A 37 14.87 12.65 2.61
C ASN A 37 14.11 11.59 3.43
N ILE A 38 13.97 11.78 4.74
CA ILE A 38 13.24 10.83 5.59
C ILE A 38 11.76 10.78 5.24
N LEU A 39 11.13 11.94 5.02
CA LEU A 39 9.75 12.00 4.54
C LEU A 39 9.58 11.31 3.19
N PHE A 40 10.54 11.48 2.27
CA PHE A 40 10.52 10.82 0.97
C PHE A 40 10.66 9.29 1.10
N TYR A 41 11.58 8.80 1.93
CA TYR A 41 11.71 7.36 2.18
C TYR A 41 10.46 6.77 2.83
N GLN A 42 9.85 7.47 3.79
CA GLN A 42 8.57 7.06 4.37
C GLN A 42 7.47 7.01 3.31
N PHE A 43 7.37 8.02 2.45
CA PHE A 43 6.44 8.01 1.32
C PHE A 43 6.67 6.81 0.40
N LEU A 44 7.91 6.46 0.05
CA LEU A 44 8.23 5.30 -0.78
C LEU A 44 7.76 3.97 -0.17
N ILE A 45 7.86 3.82 1.15
CA ILE A 45 7.36 2.64 1.86
C ILE A 45 5.84 2.54 1.72
N TYR A 46 5.13 3.64 1.98
CA TYR A 46 3.66 3.71 1.82
C TYR A 46 3.22 3.45 0.38
N LEU A 47 3.93 4.03 -0.60
CA LEU A 47 3.67 3.83 -2.02
C LEU A 47 3.83 2.36 -2.42
N SER A 48 4.92 1.72 -1.99
CA SER A 48 5.18 0.31 -2.27
C SER A 48 4.09 -0.60 -1.70
N PHE A 49 3.64 -0.30 -0.47
CA PHE A 49 2.56 -1.03 0.17
C PHE A 49 1.21 -0.79 -0.54
N CYS A 50 0.92 0.45 -0.92
CA CYS A 50 -0.28 0.82 -1.67
C CYS A 50 -0.35 0.11 -3.03
N LEU A 51 0.76 0.08 -3.77
CA LEU A 51 0.87 -0.64 -5.05
C LEU A 51 0.69 -2.14 -4.85
N SER A 52 1.30 -2.73 -3.83
CA SER A 52 1.12 -4.15 -3.50
C SER A 52 -0.36 -4.47 -3.23
N LEU A 53 -1.04 -3.64 -2.43
CA LEU A 53 -2.47 -3.79 -2.17
C LEU A 53 -3.33 -3.57 -3.42
N PHE A 54 -2.95 -2.64 -4.30
CA PHE A 54 -3.66 -2.39 -5.55
C PHE A 54 -3.65 -3.63 -6.45
N ILE A 55 -2.48 -4.27 -6.60
CA ILE A 55 -2.33 -5.51 -7.39
C ILE A 55 -3.17 -6.63 -6.76
N ILE A 56 -3.14 -6.79 -5.44
CA ILE A 56 -3.90 -7.83 -4.73
C ILE A 56 -5.42 -7.60 -4.86
N LYS A 57 -5.88 -6.36 -4.64
CA LYS A 57 -7.30 -5.99 -4.64
C LYS A 57 -7.93 -6.07 -6.02
N ASN A 58 -7.22 -5.70 -7.08
CA ASN A 58 -7.76 -5.74 -8.44
C ASN A 58 -7.88 -7.15 -9.03
N ARG A 59 -7.83 -8.20 -8.19
CA ARG A 59 -7.99 -9.59 -8.62
C ARG A 59 -6.95 -9.99 -9.67
N PHE A 60 -5.82 -9.29 -9.74
CA PHE A 60 -4.74 -9.60 -10.69
C PHE A 60 -4.25 -11.03 -10.48
N PHE A 61 -4.02 -11.38 -9.20
CA PHE A 61 -3.66 -12.74 -8.81
C PHE A 61 -4.81 -13.74 -8.99
N ASP A 62 -6.08 -13.33 -8.86
CA ASP A 62 -7.22 -14.21 -9.16
C ASP A 62 -7.26 -14.55 -10.67
N GLY A 63 -6.97 -13.58 -11.54
CA GLY A 63 -6.88 -13.79 -12.99
C GLY A 63 -5.78 -14.78 -13.38
N ILE A 64 -4.60 -14.64 -12.78
CA ILE A 64 -3.48 -15.58 -12.96
C ILE A 64 -3.87 -16.97 -12.43
N THR A 65 -4.45 -17.04 -11.23
CA THR A 65 -4.87 -18.30 -10.61
C THR A 65 -5.96 -19.00 -11.43
N TYR A 66 -6.90 -18.23 -11.97
CA TYR A 66 -7.95 -18.74 -12.87
C TYR A 66 -7.36 -19.28 -14.18
N GLY A 67 -6.42 -18.54 -14.79
CA GLY A 67 -5.70 -18.97 -15.99
C GLY A 67 -4.93 -20.28 -15.76
N LEU A 68 -4.18 -20.38 -14.66
CA LEU A 68 -3.44 -21.58 -14.28
C LEU A 68 -4.36 -22.76 -13.97
N ARG A 69 -5.47 -22.53 -13.25
CA ARG A 69 -6.49 -23.58 -12.99
C ARG A 69 -7.12 -24.08 -14.29
N ARG A 70 -7.42 -23.19 -15.24
CA ARG A 70 -7.96 -23.54 -16.56
C ARG A 70 -6.94 -24.32 -17.39
N PHE A 71 -5.68 -23.90 -17.40
CA PHE A 71 -4.60 -24.58 -18.10
C PHE A 71 -4.34 -25.98 -17.52
N ARG A 72 -4.31 -26.11 -16.19
CA ARG A 72 -4.19 -27.41 -15.52
C ARG A 72 -5.34 -28.35 -15.90
N ARG A 73 -6.60 -27.87 -15.90
CA ARG A 73 -7.76 -28.68 -16.32
C ARG A 73 -7.68 -29.12 -17.79
N LEU A 74 -7.08 -28.32 -18.66
CA LEU A 74 -6.89 -28.68 -20.08
C LEU A 74 -5.82 -29.76 -20.25
N ILE A 75 -4.76 -29.75 -19.42
CA ILE A 75 -3.69 -30.75 -19.43
C ILE A 75 -4.12 -32.05 -18.72
N THR A 76 -4.81 -31.97 -17.58
CA THR A 76 -5.19 -33.11 -16.74
C THR A 76 -6.47 -33.82 -17.23
N ARG A 77 -6.81 -33.74 -18.52
CA ARG A 77 -8.03 -34.32 -19.10
C ARG A 77 -8.05 -35.87 -19.11
N SER A 78 -7.07 -36.53 -18.47
CA SER A 78 -6.85 -37.98 -18.49
C SER A 78 -6.97 -38.70 -17.14
N ASP A 79 -7.19 -38.03 -16.01
CA ASP A 79 -7.43 -38.74 -14.75
C ASP A 79 -8.52 -38.06 -13.93
N ASP A 80 -9.70 -38.68 -13.96
CA ASP A 80 -10.81 -38.46 -13.04
C ASP A 80 -10.39 -38.91 -11.64
N SER A 81 -9.73 -38.04 -10.89
CA SER A 81 -9.67 -38.19 -9.43
C SER A 81 -9.57 -36.83 -8.73
N PHE A 82 -10.73 -36.40 -8.23
CA PHE A 82 -10.90 -35.74 -6.94
C PHE A 82 -9.73 -34.87 -6.47
N ILE A 83 -9.71 -33.61 -6.90
CA ILE A 83 -9.08 -32.56 -6.09
C ILE A 83 -10.20 -31.64 -5.63
N PRO A 84 -10.78 -31.85 -4.43
CA PRO A 84 -11.63 -30.85 -3.83
C PRO A 84 -10.75 -29.62 -3.66
N THR A 85 -10.98 -28.63 -4.51
CA THR A 85 -10.23 -27.38 -4.45
C THR A 85 -10.77 -26.65 -3.25
N ASN A 86 -10.25 -27.00 -2.07
CA ASN A 86 -10.56 -26.38 -0.80
C ASN A 86 -10.72 -24.87 -1.03
N GLU A 87 -11.83 -24.37 -0.50
CA GLU A 87 -12.34 -23.01 -0.47
C GLU A 87 -11.30 -22.04 0.13
N SER A 88 -10.18 -21.90 -0.56
CA SER A 88 -9.14 -20.95 -0.27
C SER A 88 -9.70 -19.60 -0.67
N THR A 89 -10.16 -18.86 0.34
CA THR A 89 -10.54 -17.45 0.23
C THR A 89 -9.62 -16.76 -0.75
N VAL A 90 -10.21 -16.21 -1.81
CA VAL A 90 -9.43 -15.57 -2.87
C VAL A 90 -8.56 -14.49 -2.23
N PRO A 91 -7.29 -14.32 -2.65
CA PRO A 91 -6.41 -13.30 -2.07
C PRO A 91 -7.03 -11.89 -2.13
N SER A 92 -7.94 -11.64 -3.08
CA SER A 92 -8.73 -10.42 -3.16
C SER A 92 -9.75 -10.22 -2.02
N GLU A 93 -10.28 -11.27 -1.40
CA GLU A 93 -11.21 -11.18 -0.25
C GLU A 93 -10.47 -10.90 1.07
N LYS A 94 -9.16 -11.16 1.12
CA LYS A 94 -8.35 -10.93 2.32
C LYS A 94 -8.07 -9.45 2.58
N VAL A 95 -8.16 -8.60 1.55
CA VAL A 95 -7.91 -7.16 1.68
C VAL A 95 -9.24 -6.43 1.88
N SER A 96 -9.46 -5.88 3.07
CA SER A 96 -10.66 -5.07 3.32
C SER A 96 -10.62 -3.78 2.46
N GLN A 97 -11.74 -3.48 1.81
CA GLN A 97 -11.86 -2.30 0.95
C GLN A 97 -11.57 -0.99 1.70
N LEU A 98 -11.95 -0.93 2.98
CA LEU A 98 -11.68 0.19 3.87
C LEU A 98 -10.18 0.36 4.12
N PHE A 99 -9.45 -0.72 4.40
CA PHE A 99 -8.00 -0.65 4.62
C PHE A 99 -7.26 -0.15 3.37
N TYR A 100 -7.64 -0.64 2.20
CA TYR A 100 -7.09 -0.12 0.93
C TYR A 100 -7.34 1.39 0.77
N GLN A 101 -8.57 1.85 1.03
CA GLN A 101 -8.91 3.28 0.90
C GLN A 101 -8.11 4.14 1.90
N LEU A 102 -7.86 3.64 3.11
CA LEU A 102 -7.03 4.31 4.10
C LEU A 102 -5.57 4.42 3.63
N VAL A 103 -4.96 3.32 3.19
CA VAL A 103 -3.57 3.30 2.70
C VAL A 103 -3.41 4.19 1.47
N MET A 104 -4.36 4.15 0.54
CA MET A 104 -4.34 4.98 -0.67
C MET A 104 -4.44 6.47 -0.32
N PHE A 105 -5.35 6.83 0.61
CA PHE A 105 -5.46 8.21 1.10
C PHE A 105 -4.16 8.70 1.75
N GLN A 106 -3.56 7.89 2.63
CA GLN A 106 -2.29 8.24 3.28
C GLN A 106 -1.17 8.43 2.26
N THR A 107 -1.09 7.57 1.26
CA THR A 107 -0.08 7.64 0.21
C THR A 107 -0.20 8.93 -0.61
N ILE A 108 -1.43 9.28 -1.04
CA ILE A 108 -1.69 10.51 -1.81
C ILE A 108 -1.40 11.74 -0.94
N ALA A 109 -1.82 11.73 0.32
CA ALA A 109 -1.62 12.86 1.19
C ALA A 109 -0.13 13.10 1.51
N LEU A 110 0.63 12.03 1.81
CA LEU A 110 2.08 12.09 1.98
C LEU A 110 2.77 12.57 0.70
N PHE A 111 2.34 12.12 -0.48
CA PHE A 111 2.86 12.61 -1.75
C PHE A 111 2.71 14.13 -1.89
N ILE A 112 1.50 14.65 -1.65
CA ILE A 112 1.21 16.09 -1.71
C ILE A 112 2.10 16.84 -0.70
N THR A 113 2.23 16.34 0.54
CA THR A 113 3.10 16.94 1.55
C THR A 113 4.55 17.01 1.09
N VAL A 114 5.10 15.91 0.56
CA VAL A 114 6.49 15.85 0.07
C VAL A 114 6.72 16.82 -1.09
N VAL A 115 5.78 16.90 -2.04
CA VAL A 115 5.86 17.81 -3.19
C VAL A 115 5.81 19.27 -2.73
N ILE A 116 4.87 19.62 -1.85
CA ILE A 116 4.78 20.99 -1.31
C ILE A 116 6.06 21.37 -0.58
N LEU A 117 6.58 20.49 0.27
CA LEU A 117 7.82 20.75 1.01
C LEU A 117 9.04 20.89 0.09
N HIS A 118 9.12 20.11 -0.99
CA HIS A 118 10.18 20.26 -2.00
C HIS A 118 10.06 21.56 -2.79
N LEU A 119 8.84 22.00 -3.12
CA LEU A 119 8.63 23.28 -3.78
C LEU A 119 9.05 24.44 -2.88
N ILE A 120 8.73 24.38 -1.59
CA ILE A 120 9.17 25.38 -0.60
C ILE A 120 10.70 25.39 -0.46
N TYR A 121 11.36 24.23 -0.54
CA TYR A 121 12.82 24.16 -0.47
C TYR A 121 13.52 24.87 -1.65
N PHE A 122 12.91 24.81 -2.84
CA PHE A 122 13.49 25.33 -4.07
C PHE A 122 13.21 26.82 -4.30
N LEU A 123 12.33 27.44 -3.52
CA LEU A 123 11.89 28.83 -3.66
C LEU A 123 12.67 29.74 -2.71
#